data_AF-A0A949JGW9-F1
#
_entry.id   AF-A0A949JGW9-F1
#
_cell.length_a   1.000
_cell.length_b   1.000
_cell.length_c   1.000
_cell.angle_alpha   90.00
_cell.angle_beta   90.00
_cell.angle_gamma   90.00
#
_symmetry.space_group_name_H-M   'P 1'
#
loop_
_entity.id
_entity.type
_entity.pdbx_description
1 polymer ?
#
loop_
_entity_poly.entity_id
_entity_poly.type
_entity_poly.pdbx_seq_one_letter_code
_entity_poly.pdbx_strand_id
1 'polypeptide(L)'
;SEKIIEYDLPTILAGPGFTKEEFKKYFTTIHDKDIIIESVSTTGKTGLYEVIKKGLVERVFKDSKTALDIQLIEELFSLIIQDKAVYGMKDVKKAIEYNACEKLLVADSLLRTDPQAEALLEQARQKGGETHIISTQHEGGEKLAHLGGIAAFLRFKIG
;
A
#
# COMPACT_ATOMS: atom_id res chain seq x y z
N SER A 1 26.16 -5.26 0.80
CA SER A 1 25.31 -5.27 -0.41
C SER A 1 24.14 -6.25 -0.28
N GLU A 2 24.30 -7.41 0.36
CA GLU A 2 23.21 -8.43 0.46
C GLU A 2 21.97 -8.02 1.27
N LYS A 3 22.11 -7.27 2.39
CA LYS A 3 20.97 -6.93 3.27
C LYS A 3 19.91 -6.00 2.66
N ILE A 4 20.21 -5.30 1.56
CA ILE A 4 19.28 -4.36 0.91
C ILE A 4 18.24 -5.12 0.06
N ILE A 5 18.53 -6.38 -0.29
CA ILE A 5 17.73 -7.21 -1.20
C ILE A 5 16.67 -8.03 -0.44
N GLU A 6 16.85 -8.23 0.87
CA GLU A 6 15.95 -9.02 1.72
C GLU A 6 14.60 -8.35 1.96
N TYR A 7 14.52 -7.02 1.78
CA TYR A 7 13.29 -6.24 1.93
C TYR A 7 13.01 -5.44 0.67
N ASP A 8 11.83 -5.67 0.08
CA ASP A 8 11.32 -4.88 -1.06
C ASP A 8 10.77 -3.53 -0.60
N LEU A 9 11.67 -2.72 -0.02
CA LEU A 9 11.39 -1.36 0.44
C LEU A 9 11.97 -0.34 -0.53
N PRO A 10 11.30 0.83 -0.70
CA PRO A 10 11.85 1.95 -1.44
C PRO A 10 13.25 2.31 -0.94
N THR A 11 14.19 2.50 -1.87
CA THR A 11 15.60 2.74 -1.55
C THR A 11 16.02 4.13 -2.01
N ILE A 12 16.59 4.91 -1.08
CA ILE A 12 17.09 6.27 -1.35
C ILE A 12 18.62 6.25 -1.30
N LEU A 13 19.25 6.81 -2.34
CA LEU A 13 20.69 7.04 -2.42
C LEU A 13 20.97 8.55 -2.30
N ALA A 14 21.58 8.92 -1.19
CA ALA A 14 21.92 10.31 -0.89
C ALA A 14 23.43 10.53 -0.92
N GLY A 15 23.88 11.56 -1.66
CA GLY A 15 25.29 11.95 -1.66
C GLY A 15 25.53 13.37 -2.21
N PRO A 16 26.68 13.99 -1.90
CA PRO A 16 27.12 15.20 -2.57
C PRO A 16 27.69 14.89 -3.96
N GLY A 17 27.58 15.84 -4.90
CA GLY A 17 28.20 15.73 -6.23
C GLY A 17 27.58 14.66 -7.13
N PHE A 18 28.33 14.21 -8.14
CA PHE A 18 27.82 13.36 -9.25
C PHE A 18 28.01 11.84 -9.04
N THR A 19 28.65 11.45 -7.94
CA THR A 19 29.03 10.03 -7.70
C THR A 19 27.81 9.13 -7.47
N LYS A 20 26.70 9.69 -6.99
CA LYS A 20 25.44 8.96 -6.77
C LYS A 20 24.76 8.55 -8.07
N GLU A 21 24.86 9.38 -9.11
CA GLU A 21 24.34 9.08 -10.44
C GLU A 21 25.13 7.95 -11.11
N GLU A 22 26.47 7.96 -10.98
CA GLU A 22 27.33 6.87 -11.46
C GLU A 22 27.06 5.56 -10.71
N PHE A 23 26.90 5.63 -9.39
CA PHE A 23 26.54 4.47 -8.58
C PHE A 23 25.17 3.90 -8.96
N LYS A 24 24.14 4.74 -9.22
CA LYS A 24 22.83 4.26 -9.67
C LYS A 24 22.93 3.47 -10.98
N LYS A 25 23.71 3.95 -11.96
CA LYS A 25 23.93 3.24 -13.23
C LYS A 25 24.58 1.87 -13.01
N TYR A 26 25.60 1.81 -12.17
CA TYR A 26 26.23 0.55 -11.80
C TYR A 26 25.27 -0.40 -11.08
N PHE A 27 24.55 0.10 -10.07
CA PHE A 27 23.64 -0.70 -9.26
C PHE A 27 22.51 -1.31 -10.10
N THR A 28 21.88 -0.52 -10.97
CA THR A 28 20.78 -0.99 -11.86
C THR A 28 21.23 -1.98 -12.92
N THR A 29 22.54 -2.07 -13.20
CA THR A 29 23.10 -3.11 -14.08
C THR A 29 23.15 -4.49 -13.38
N ILE A 30 23.23 -4.49 -12.05
CA ILE A 30 23.44 -5.69 -11.23
C ILE A 30 22.16 -6.11 -10.51
N HIS A 31 21.28 -5.14 -10.24
CA HIS A 31 20.06 -5.33 -9.48
C HIS A 31 18.88 -4.73 -10.23
N ASP A 32 17.81 -5.51 -10.36
CA ASP A 32 16.52 -5.05 -10.88
C ASP A 32 15.72 -4.34 -9.78
N LYS A 33 16.28 -3.24 -9.26
CA LYS A 33 15.67 -2.42 -8.21
C LYS A 33 15.93 -0.95 -8.49
N ASP A 34 14.87 -0.16 -8.59
CA ASP A 34 14.99 1.27 -8.76
C ASP A 34 15.43 1.96 -7.46
N ILE A 35 16.21 3.02 -7.61
CA ILE A 35 16.77 3.81 -6.51
C ILE A 35 16.46 5.28 -6.74
N ILE A 36 15.95 5.93 -5.70
CA ILE A 36 15.65 7.36 -5.69
C ILE A 36 16.92 8.12 -5.30
N ILE A 37 17.36 9.05 -6.15
CA ILE A 37 18.57 9.84 -5.91
C ILE A 37 18.22 11.13 -5.20
N GLU A 38 18.98 11.49 -4.16
CA GLU A 38 18.86 12.79 -3.49
C GLU A 38 20.23 13.44 -3.28
N SER A 39 20.27 14.77 -3.39
CA SER A 39 21.49 15.53 -3.12
C SER A 39 21.55 15.97 -1.66
N VAL A 40 22.67 15.70 -1.01
CA VAL A 40 22.95 16.16 0.36
C VAL A 40 24.24 16.97 0.38
N SER A 41 24.30 17.92 1.30
CA SER A 41 25.46 18.81 1.48
C SER A 41 26.67 18.10 2.12
N THR A 42 26.43 17.02 2.86
CA THR A 42 27.44 16.31 3.65
C THR A 42 27.19 14.80 3.67
N THR A 43 28.24 14.01 3.93
CA THR A 43 28.16 12.55 4.08
C THR A 43 27.95 12.14 5.54
N GLY A 44 27.52 10.89 5.77
CA GLY A 44 27.35 10.33 7.12
C GLY A 44 26.02 10.75 7.77
N LYS A 45 25.98 10.78 9.11
CA LYS A 45 24.74 11.01 9.87
C LYS A 45 24.09 12.36 9.53
N THR A 46 24.87 13.40 9.29
CA THR A 46 24.36 14.74 8.97
C THR A 46 23.61 14.76 7.64
N GLY A 47 24.14 14.09 6.60
CA GLY A 47 23.45 13.91 5.33
C GLY A 47 22.17 13.10 5.46
N LEU A 48 22.15 12.06 6.30
CA LEU A 48 20.92 11.30 6.60
C LEU A 48 19.84 12.19 7.25
N TYR A 49 20.21 12.98 8.25
CA TYR A 49 19.27 13.92 8.88
C TYR A 49 18.76 14.98 7.90
N GLU A 50 19.59 15.41 6.94
CA GLU A 50 19.17 16.32 5.89
C GLU A 50 18.07 15.70 5.01
N VAL A 51 18.22 14.45 4.59
CA VAL A 51 17.21 13.72 3.78
C VAL A 51 15.89 13.56 4.54
N ILE A 52 15.96 13.18 5.82
CA ILE A 52 14.77 13.06 6.68
C ILE A 52 14.08 14.42 6.83
N LYS A 53 14.85 15.48 7.14
CA LYS A 53 14.29 16.83 7.34
C LYS A 53 13.63 17.40 6.07
N LYS A 54 14.07 17.00 4.88
CA LYS A 54 13.48 17.40 3.60
C LYS A 54 12.13 16.73 3.30
N GLY A 55 11.70 15.76 4.12
CA GLY A 55 10.43 15.05 3.91
C GLY A 55 10.47 14.06 2.75
N LEU A 56 11.66 13.70 2.25
CA LEU A 56 11.79 12.81 1.10
C LEU A 56 11.34 11.39 1.46
N VAL A 57 11.74 10.91 2.64
CA VAL A 57 11.40 9.57 3.12
C VAL A 57 9.89 9.40 3.16
N GLU A 58 9.19 10.34 3.79
CA GLU A 58 7.74 10.36 3.92
C GLU A 58 7.03 10.39 2.56
N ARG A 59 7.55 11.18 1.61
CA ARG A 59 7.01 11.26 0.25
C ARG A 59 7.17 9.94 -0.49
N VAL A 60 8.36 9.36 -0.46
CA VAL A 60 8.67 8.09 -1.13
C VAL A 60 7.81 6.96 -0.58
N PHE A 61 7.65 6.89 0.75
CA PHE A 61 6.76 5.90 1.37
C PHE A 61 5.29 6.13 0.98
N LYS A 62 4.83 7.38 0.94
CA LYS A 62 3.47 7.71 0.53
C LYS A 62 3.22 7.32 -0.93
N ASP A 63 4.14 7.62 -1.83
CA ASP A 63 4.03 7.31 -3.25
C ASP A 63 4.02 5.79 -3.47
N SER A 64 4.92 5.06 -2.81
CA SER A 64 4.96 3.59 -2.85
C SER A 64 3.68 2.96 -2.33
N LYS A 65 3.16 3.42 -1.18
CA LYS A 65 1.87 2.94 -0.66
C LYS A 65 0.72 3.25 -1.62
N THR A 66 0.69 4.47 -2.18
CA THR A 66 -0.36 4.87 -3.13
C THR A 66 -0.37 3.97 -4.36
N ALA A 67 0.81 3.60 -4.89
CA ALA A 67 0.91 2.67 -6.00
C ALA A 67 0.36 1.27 -5.64
N LEU A 68 0.71 0.74 -4.46
CA LEU A 68 0.19 -0.53 -3.96
C LEU A 68 -1.34 -0.50 -3.78
N ASP A 69 -1.87 0.57 -3.18
CA ASP A 69 -3.31 0.75 -2.98
C ASP A 69 -4.04 0.80 -4.34
N ILE A 70 -3.47 1.47 -5.36
CA ILE A 70 -4.04 1.51 -6.72
C ILE A 70 -4.07 0.11 -7.34
N GLN A 71 -2.95 -0.63 -7.31
CA GLN A 71 -2.87 -1.99 -7.85
C GLN A 71 -3.88 -2.93 -7.19
N LEU A 72 -4.02 -2.83 -5.86
CA LEU A 72 -4.95 -3.65 -5.11
C LEU A 72 -6.41 -3.36 -5.46
N ILE A 73 -6.73 -2.09 -5.75
CA ILE A 73 -8.06 -1.69 -6.20
C ILE A 73 -8.33 -2.17 -7.63
N GLU A 74 -7.36 -2.10 -8.55
CA GLU A 74 -7.49 -2.66 -9.90
C GLU A 74 -7.72 -4.17 -9.89
N GLU A 75 -6.99 -4.89 -9.03
CA GLU A 75 -7.20 -6.31 -8.78
C GLU A 75 -8.62 -6.58 -8.24
N LEU A 76 -9.07 -5.79 -7.26
CA LEU A 76 -10.43 -5.89 -6.71
C LEU A 76 -11.49 -5.81 -7.82
N PHE A 77 -11.42 -4.80 -8.70
CA PHE A 77 -12.37 -4.66 -9.81
C PHE A 77 -12.36 -5.88 -10.74
N SER A 78 -11.18 -6.40 -11.06
CA SER A 78 -11.03 -7.60 -11.89
C SER A 78 -11.67 -8.84 -11.26
N LEU A 79 -11.64 -8.94 -9.93
CA LEU A 79 -12.22 -10.05 -9.17
C LEU A 79 -13.72 -9.90 -8.94
N ILE A 80 -14.25 -8.68 -8.83
CA ILE A 80 -15.70 -8.43 -8.77
C ILE A 80 -16.38 -9.02 -10.02
N ILE A 81 -15.81 -8.81 -11.21
CA ILE A 81 -16.34 -9.35 -12.48
C ILE A 81 -16.37 -10.90 -12.49
N GLN A 82 -15.51 -11.55 -11.70
CA GLN A 82 -15.41 -13.01 -11.60
C GLN A 82 -16.23 -13.61 -10.43
N ASP A 83 -17.02 -12.80 -9.72
CA ASP A 83 -17.66 -13.10 -8.42
C ASP A 83 -16.68 -13.59 -7.34
N LYS A 84 -15.42 -13.14 -7.41
CA LYS A 84 -14.35 -13.47 -6.43
C LYS A 84 -14.09 -12.33 -5.45
N ALA A 85 -14.84 -11.25 -5.54
CA ALA A 85 -14.83 -10.17 -4.57
C ALA A 85 -16.24 -9.59 -4.42
N VAL A 86 -16.53 -9.05 -3.24
CA VAL A 86 -17.79 -8.36 -2.93
C VAL A 86 -17.50 -6.97 -2.39
N TYR A 87 -18.46 -6.06 -2.50
CA TYR A 87 -18.34 -4.70 -2.00
C TYR A 87 -19.63 -4.26 -1.30
N GLY A 88 -19.52 -3.21 -0.49
CA GLY A 88 -20.61 -2.71 0.31
C GLY A 88 -20.82 -3.48 1.62
N MET A 89 -21.35 -2.77 2.61
CA MET A 89 -21.41 -3.22 4.01
C MET A 89 -22.10 -4.58 4.19
N LYS A 90 -23.23 -4.79 3.49
CA LYS A 90 -24.05 -6.00 3.63
C LYS A 90 -23.32 -7.25 3.16
N ASP A 91 -22.78 -7.22 1.94
CA ASP A 91 -22.17 -8.41 1.32
C ASP A 91 -20.80 -8.70 1.92
N VAL A 92 -20.05 -7.67 2.29
CA VAL A 92 -18.79 -7.82 3.03
C VAL A 92 -19.03 -8.44 4.41
N LYS A 93 -20.05 -7.98 5.14
CA LYS A 93 -20.40 -8.58 6.44
C LYS A 93 -20.72 -10.07 6.28
N LYS A 94 -21.50 -10.44 5.27
CA LYS A 94 -21.81 -11.84 4.96
C LYS A 94 -20.55 -12.65 4.63
N ALA A 95 -19.63 -12.09 3.85
CA ALA A 95 -18.35 -12.75 3.52
C ALA A 95 -17.50 -13.02 4.77
N ILE A 96 -17.44 -12.06 5.70
CA ILE A 96 -16.74 -12.22 6.97
C ILE A 96 -17.45 -13.28 7.83
N GLU A 97 -18.79 -13.23 7.94
CA GLU A 97 -19.58 -14.23 8.69
C GLU A 97 -19.34 -15.66 8.19
N TYR A 98 -19.25 -15.86 6.88
CA TYR A 98 -19.00 -17.16 6.25
C TYR A 98 -17.52 -17.59 6.25
N ASN A 99 -16.62 -16.80 6.86
CA ASN A 99 -15.17 -17.02 6.80
C ASN A 99 -14.60 -17.07 5.37
N ALA A 100 -15.32 -16.45 4.43
CA ALA A 100 -14.93 -16.37 3.03
C ALA A 100 -14.04 -15.16 2.75
N CYS A 101 -13.94 -14.19 3.66
CA CYS A 101 -13.07 -13.02 3.49
C CYS A 101 -11.59 -13.43 3.54
N GLU A 102 -10.88 -13.28 2.42
CA GLU A 102 -9.42 -13.41 2.34
C GLU A 102 -8.73 -12.10 2.71
N LYS A 103 -9.17 -11.01 2.09
CA LYS A 103 -8.61 -9.66 2.28
C LYS A 103 -9.73 -8.64 2.31
N LEU A 104 -9.76 -7.81 3.35
CA LEU A 104 -10.73 -6.74 3.55
C LEU A 104 -10.08 -5.39 3.26
N LEU A 105 -10.68 -4.60 2.37
CA LEU A 105 -10.29 -3.22 2.09
C LEU A 105 -11.33 -2.27 2.69
N VAL A 106 -10.87 -1.27 3.43
CA VAL A 106 -11.73 -0.24 4.02
C VAL A 106 -11.18 1.15 3.69
N ALA A 107 -12.02 2.02 3.15
CA ALA A 107 -11.67 3.41 2.93
C ALA A 107 -11.54 4.15 4.27
N ASP A 108 -10.52 4.99 4.42
CA ASP A 108 -10.32 5.81 5.62
C ASP A 108 -11.50 6.76 5.89
N SER A 109 -12.20 7.20 4.85
CA SER A 109 -13.42 8.01 4.95
C SER A 109 -14.56 7.25 5.64
N LEU A 110 -14.74 5.95 5.36
CA LEU A 110 -15.78 5.12 5.96
C LEU A 110 -15.53 4.91 7.46
N LEU A 111 -14.27 4.74 7.87
CA LEU A 111 -13.91 4.62 9.28
C LEU A 111 -14.25 5.87 10.09
N ARG A 112 -14.25 7.05 9.46
CA ARG A 112 -14.64 8.30 10.13
C ARG A 112 -16.15 8.46 10.27
N THR A 113 -16.93 7.83 9.38
CA THR A 113 -18.37 8.04 9.30
C THR A 113 -19.19 6.89 9.87
N ASP A 114 -18.66 5.66 9.88
CA ASP A 114 -19.37 4.46 10.32
C ASP A 114 -18.52 3.64 11.31
N PRO A 115 -18.86 3.67 12.61
CA PRO A 115 -18.20 2.86 13.64
C PRO A 115 -18.26 1.34 13.39
N GLN A 116 -19.23 0.86 12.60
CA GLN A 116 -19.35 -0.56 12.28
C GLN A 116 -18.16 -1.05 11.44
N ALA A 117 -17.54 -0.17 10.64
CA ALA A 117 -16.40 -0.53 9.82
C ALA A 117 -15.18 -0.99 10.66
N GLU A 118 -14.96 -0.40 11.83
CA GLU A 118 -13.91 -0.80 12.76
C GLU A 118 -14.17 -2.19 13.35
N ALA A 119 -15.43 -2.49 13.71
CA ALA A 119 -15.83 -3.81 14.18
C ALA A 119 -15.61 -4.89 13.10
N LEU A 120 -15.89 -4.59 11.83
CA LEU A 120 -15.66 -5.53 10.73
C LEU A 120 -14.17 -5.77 10.46
N LEU A 121 -13.32 -4.75 10.58
CA LEU A 121 -11.86 -4.92 10.49
C LEU A 121 -11.37 -5.92 11.54
N GLU A 122 -11.81 -5.76 12.79
CA GLU A 122 -11.40 -6.66 13.87
C GLU A 122 -11.94 -8.08 13.67
N GLN A 123 -13.21 -8.23 13.25
CA GLN A 123 -13.79 -9.54 12.94
C GLN A 123 -13.06 -10.25 11.79
N ALA A 124 -12.70 -9.52 10.73
CA ALA A 124 -11.94 -10.08 9.62
C ALA A 124 -10.56 -10.58 10.08
N ARG A 125 -9.83 -9.79 10.89
CA ARG A 125 -8.54 -10.20 11.47
C ARG A 125 -8.66 -11.46 12.32
N GLN A 126 -9.66 -11.53 13.20
CA GLN A 126 -9.89 -12.69 14.06
C GLN A 126 -10.18 -13.98 13.27
N LYS A 127 -10.74 -13.85 12.06
CA LYS A 127 -11.04 -14.95 11.14
C LYS A 127 -9.91 -15.24 10.13
N GLY A 128 -8.74 -14.63 10.35
CA GLY A 128 -7.54 -14.81 9.54
C GLY A 128 -7.60 -14.11 8.18
N GLY A 129 -8.44 -13.10 8.03
CA GLY A 129 -8.45 -12.23 6.86
C GLY A 129 -7.38 -11.13 6.99
N GLU A 130 -6.69 -10.85 5.89
CA GLU A 130 -5.83 -9.67 5.79
C GLU A 130 -6.71 -8.41 5.75
N THR A 131 -6.21 -7.29 6.29
CA THR A 131 -6.98 -6.04 6.32
C THR A 131 -6.13 -4.87 5.87
N HIS A 132 -6.67 -4.05 4.99
CA HIS A 132 -6.01 -2.88 4.42
C HIS A 132 -6.90 -1.65 4.56
N ILE A 133 -6.32 -0.56 5.08
CA ILE A 133 -6.97 0.75 5.10
C ILE A 133 -6.41 1.55 3.92
N ILE A 134 -7.32 1.95 3.03
CA ILE A 134 -7.03 2.66 1.78
C ILE A 134 -7.33 4.14 1.98
N SER A 135 -6.39 5.01 1.61
CA SER A 135 -6.60 6.45 1.71
C SER A 135 -7.48 6.94 0.57
N THR A 136 -8.49 7.74 0.88
CA THR A 136 -9.34 8.42 -0.13
C THR A 136 -8.68 9.64 -0.79
N GLN A 137 -7.38 9.88 -0.56
CA GLN A 137 -6.63 11.01 -1.13
C GLN A 137 -6.08 10.75 -2.55
N HIS A 138 -6.40 9.61 -3.15
CA HIS A 138 -5.97 9.24 -4.49
C HIS A 138 -7.08 8.45 -5.21
N GLU A 139 -6.97 8.34 -6.53
CA GLU A 139 -8.00 7.75 -7.40
C GLU A 139 -8.44 6.34 -6.97
N GLY A 140 -7.50 5.47 -6.60
CA GLY A 140 -7.80 4.12 -6.08
C GLY A 140 -8.72 4.16 -4.85
N GLY A 141 -8.47 5.04 -3.88
CA GLY A 141 -9.32 5.19 -2.71
C GLY A 141 -10.66 5.84 -3.03
N GLU A 142 -10.71 6.81 -3.93
CA GLU A 142 -11.97 7.39 -4.41
C GLU A 142 -12.85 6.34 -5.09
N LYS A 143 -12.27 5.46 -5.90
CA LYS A 143 -12.98 4.32 -6.51
C LYS A 143 -13.58 3.40 -5.43
N LEU A 144 -12.82 3.05 -4.39
CA LEU A 144 -13.36 2.25 -3.28
C LEU A 144 -14.49 2.97 -2.54
N ALA A 145 -14.36 4.29 -2.31
CA ALA A 145 -15.40 5.09 -1.69
C ALA A 145 -16.70 5.06 -2.50
N HIS A 146 -16.63 5.14 -3.83
CA HIS A 146 -17.79 5.00 -4.72
C HIS A 146 -18.44 3.61 -4.68
N LEU A 147 -17.70 2.55 -4.33
CA LEU A 147 -18.23 1.20 -4.07
C LEU A 147 -18.85 1.05 -2.66
N GLY A 148 -19.04 2.15 -1.93
CA GLY A 148 -19.55 2.15 -0.55
C GLY A 148 -18.47 2.06 0.52
N GLY A 149 -17.19 2.27 0.16
CA GLY A 149 -16.08 2.44 1.10
C GLY A 149 -15.56 1.15 1.74
N ILE A 150 -16.06 -0.02 1.34
CA ILE A 150 -15.64 -1.32 1.87
C ILE A 150 -15.78 -2.41 0.81
N ALA A 151 -14.79 -3.30 0.74
CA ALA A 151 -14.79 -4.44 -0.16
C ALA A 151 -13.99 -5.62 0.39
N ALA A 152 -14.31 -6.84 -0.02
CA ALA A 152 -13.65 -8.05 0.42
C ALA A 152 -13.32 -8.97 -0.76
N PHE A 153 -12.08 -9.45 -0.80
CA PHE A 153 -11.63 -10.56 -1.63
C PHE A 153 -12.13 -11.85 -1.00
N LEU A 154 -12.56 -12.79 -1.83
CA LEU A 154 -13.15 -14.04 -1.37
C LEU A 154 -12.21 -15.23 -1.56
N ARG A 155 -12.04 -16.02 -0.50
CA ARG A 155 -11.43 -17.36 -0.52
C ARG A 155 -12.23 -18.33 -1.41
N PHE A 156 -13.56 -18.15 -1.43
CA PHE A 156 -14.52 -18.92 -2.24
C PHE A 156 -15.80 -18.11 -2.46
N LYS A 157 -16.52 -18.40 -3.55
CA LYS A 157 -17.77 -17.72 -3.89
C LYS A 157 -18.84 -17.94 -2.81
N ILE A 158 -19.58 -16.89 -2.45
CA ILE A 158 -20.61 -16.91 -1.38
C ILE A 158 -22.06 -16.81 -1.86
N GLY A 159 -22.28 -16.98 -3.17
CA GLY A 159 -23.59 -17.01 -3.82
C GLY A 159 -23.71 -15.99 -4.94
#